data_AF-A0A3M1UJW2-F1
#
_entry.id   AF-A0A3M1UJW2-F1
#
_cell.length_a   1.000
_cell.length_b   1.000
_cell.length_c   1.000
_cell.angle_alpha   90.00
_cell.angle_beta   90.00
_cell.angle_gamma   90.00
#
_symmetry.space_group_name_H-M   'P 1'
#
loop_
_entity.id
_entity.type
_entity.pdbx_description
1 polymer ?
#
loop_
_entity_poly.entity_id
_entity_poly.type
_entity_poly.pdbx_seq_one_letter_code
_entity_poly.pdbx_strand_id
1 'polypeptide(L)'
;MNFVYGAGASVVIIGALFKILHWPGANEMLIVGMGVEAIVFFISAFDPPADEYEWERVYPALADESYAEATPALDTSWTKEISKLNGDVFSELSGTLENLNSNVGKLSSVTDAAGATDEYAMKIREAAGKIDTLNRSYEVAVDSMSGFANAASDAQAYHEQVQQITKNLSALNSIYELELQDAKTHLKSLNQFYGSMTEAMASMAEASKDAQEYKQGMAELNKNLQRLNQVYGNMLSAMAGGAR
;
A
#
# COMPACT_ATOMS: atom_id res chain seq x y z
N MET A 1 27.06 -6.67 -23.71
CA MET A 1 25.67 -6.27 -23.37
C MET A 1 25.38 -6.14 -21.86
N ASN A 2 25.88 -7.05 -20.99
CA ASN A 2 25.57 -7.06 -19.55
C ASN A 2 25.84 -5.74 -18.80
N PHE A 3 26.87 -4.97 -19.19
CA PHE A 3 27.16 -3.68 -18.56
C PHE A 3 26.08 -2.61 -18.84
N VAL A 4 25.54 -2.58 -20.06
CA VAL A 4 24.48 -1.62 -20.43
C VAL A 4 23.17 -1.97 -19.74
N TYR A 5 22.85 -3.27 -19.65
CA TYR A 5 21.70 -3.76 -18.87
C TYR A 5 21.85 -3.46 -17.38
N GLY A 6 23.03 -3.73 -16.79
CA GLY A 6 23.29 -3.45 -15.37
C GLY A 6 23.29 -1.96 -15.05
N ALA A 7 23.85 -1.12 -15.93
CA ALA A 7 23.85 0.33 -15.77
C ALA A 7 22.42 0.89 -15.87
N GLY A 8 21.63 0.45 -16.85
CA GLY A 8 20.22 0.85 -16.99
C GLY A 8 19.38 0.48 -15.77
N ALA A 9 19.45 -0.79 -15.36
CA ALA A 9 18.74 -1.29 -14.19
C ALA A 9 19.10 -0.52 -12.90
N SER A 10 20.37 -0.10 -12.75
CA SER A 10 20.78 0.69 -11.58
C SER A 10 20.07 2.04 -11.49
N VAL A 11 19.87 2.73 -12.63
CA VAL A 11 19.17 4.03 -12.67
C VAL A 11 17.68 3.86 -12.35
N VAL A 12 17.07 2.76 -12.82
CA VAL A 12 15.67 2.40 -12.50
C VAL A 12 15.49 2.15 -11.01
N ILE A 13 16.39 1.35 -10.41
CA ILE A 13 16.34 1.02 -8.98
C ILE A 13 16.49 2.29 -8.13
N ILE A 14 17.36 3.22 -8.52
CA ILE A 14 17.50 4.52 -7.85
C ILE A 14 16.22 5.36 -7.98
N GLY A 15 15.59 5.40 -9.15
CA GLY A 15 14.30 6.08 -9.35
C GLY A 15 13.17 5.48 -8.52
N ALA A 16 13.08 4.16 -8.46
CA ALA A 16 12.11 3.45 -7.62
C ALA A 16 12.35 3.72 -6.12
N LEU A 17 13.62 3.74 -5.68
CA LEU A 17 13.99 4.05 -4.30
C LEU A 17 13.53 5.46 -3.90
N PHE A 18 13.76 6.46 -4.75
CA PHE A 18 13.31 7.83 -4.50
C PHE A 18 11.79 7.92 -4.37
N LYS A 19 11.05 7.15 -5.19
CA LYS A 19 9.59 7.07 -5.14
C LYS A 19 9.07 6.47 -3.85
N ILE A 20 9.70 5.41 -3.35
CA ILE A 20 9.33 4.76 -2.08
C ILE A 20 9.64 5.68 -0.89
N LEU A 21 10.78 6.38 -0.91
CA LEU A 21 11.21 7.26 0.18
C LEU A 21 10.57 8.66 0.15
N HIS A 22 9.72 8.96 -0.84
CA HIS A 22 9.01 10.25 -0.99
C HIS A 22 9.95 11.47 -1.00
N TRP A 23 11.15 11.32 -1.55
CA TRP A 23 12.11 12.42 -1.64
C TRP A 23 11.65 13.48 -2.65
N PRO A 24 11.98 14.77 -2.44
CA PRO A 24 11.63 15.82 -3.38
C PRO A 24 12.25 15.53 -4.75
N GLY A 25 11.43 15.58 -5.81
CA GLY A 25 11.85 15.21 -7.17
C GLY A 25 11.73 13.71 -7.51
N ALA A 26 11.11 12.90 -6.65
CA ALA A 26 10.94 11.46 -6.87
C ALA A 26 10.21 11.10 -8.17
N ASN A 27 9.19 11.89 -8.58
CA ASN A 27 8.51 11.67 -9.85
C ASN A 27 9.44 11.87 -11.04
N GLU A 28 10.25 12.93 -11.04
CA GLU A 28 11.18 13.22 -12.13
C GLU A 28 12.26 12.15 -12.24
N MET A 29 12.81 11.70 -11.10
CA MET A 29 13.81 10.63 -11.09
C MET A 29 13.22 9.29 -11.55
N LEU A 30 11.96 8.98 -11.21
CA LEU A 30 11.29 7.77 -11.68
C LEU A 30 11.03 7.82 -13.20
N ILE A 31 10.63 8.98 -13.74
CA ILE A 31 10.45 9.17 -15.18
C ILE A 31 11.76 8.96 -15.92
N VAL A 32 12.87 9.51 -15.41
CA VAL A 32 14.22 9.29 -15.98
C VAL A 32 14.60 7.81 -15.93
N GLY A 33 14.38 7.13 -14.80
CA GLY A 33 14.66 5.69 -14.66
C GLY A 33 13.88 4.85 -15.67
N MET A 34 12.56 5.01 -15.72
CA MET A 34 11.72 4.27 -16.68
C MET A 34 12.05 4.62 -18.14
N GLY A 35 12.46 5.86 -18.42
CA GLY A 35 12.91 6.27 -19.75
C GLY A 35 14.21 5.58 -20.18
N VAL A 36 15.17 5.44 -19.26
CA VAL A 36 16.40 4.67 -19.51
C VAL A 36 16.09 3.20 -19.76
N GLU A 37 15.17 2.60 -19.00
CA GLU A 37 14.76 1.20 -19.18
C GLU A 37 14.12 0.95 -20.54
N ALA A 38 13.27 1.86 -21.01
CA ALA A 38 12.65 1.77 -22.33
C ALA A 38 13.70 1.76 -23.46
N ILE A 39 14.76 2.56 -23.34
CA ILE A 39 15.85 2.61 -24.32
C ILE A 39 16.67 1.30 -24.28
N VAL A 40 16.95 0.79 -23.08
CA VAL A 40 17.71 -0.46 -22.90
C VAL A 40 16.94 -1.67 -23.43
N PHE A 41 15.64 -1.76 -23.18
CA PHE A 41 14.77 -2.79 -23.76
C PHE A 41 14.66 -2.67 -25.28
N PHE A 42 14.60 -1.45 -25.81
CA PHE A 42 14.59 -1.26 -27.25
C PHE A 42 15.87 -1.77 -27.91
N ILE A 43 17.03 -1.57 -27.28
CA ILE A 43 18.31 -2.09 -27.76
C ILE A 43 18.38 -3.62 -27.58
N SER A 44 17.79 -4.19 -26.52
CA SER A 44 17.78 -5.64 -26.29
C SER A 44 16.98 -6.43 -27.32
N ALA A 45 15.96 -5.81 -27.91
CA ALA A 45 15.16 -6.43 -28.96
C ALA A 45 15.97 -6.77 -30.23
N PHE A 46 17.17 -6.19 -30.38
CA PHE A 46 18.10 -6.49 -31.48
C PHE A 46 19.23 -7.45 -31.07
N ASP A 47 19.24 -7.93 -29.81
CA ASP A 47 20.22 -8.90 -29.32
C ASP A 47 19.74 -10.33 -29.68
N PRO A 48 20.60 -11.20 -30.23
CA PRO A 48 20.22 -12.58 -30.56
C PRO A 48 19.76 -13.34 -29.30
N PRO A 49 18.76 -14.22 -29.39
CA PRO A 49 18.37 -15.08 -28.28
C PRO A 49 19.57 -15.94 -27.84
N ALA A 50 19.75 -16.12 -26.52
CA ALA A 50 20.85 -16.92 -25.99
C ALA A 50 20.75 -18.37 -26.48
N ASP A 51 21.88 -18.94 -26.93
CA ASP A 51 21.95 -20.31 -27.41
C ASP A 51 21.48 -21.29 -26.33
N GLU A 52 20.49 -22.13 -26.66
CA GLU A 52 20.07 -23.24 -25.79
C GLU A 52 21.20 -24.25 -25.68
N TYR A 53 21.66 -24.52 -24.46
CA TYR A 53 22.67 -25.54 -24.20
C TYR A 53 22.14 -26.93 -24.59
N GLU A 54 22.75 -27.60 -25.56
CA GLU A 54 22.42 -28.98 -25.98
C GLU A 54 22.90 -30.00 -24.92
N TRP A 55 22.18 -30.11 -23.80
CA TRP A 55 22.49 -31.05 -22.71
C TRP A 55 22.57 -32.52 -23.15
N GLU A 56 21.92 -32.86 -24.28
CA GLU A 56 21.93 -34.20 -24.90
C GLU A 56 23.33 -34.64 -25.38
N ARG A 57 24.22 -33.71 -25.71
CA ARG A 57 25.59 -34.03 -26.13
C ARG A 57 26.49 -34.41 -24.95
N VAL A 58 26.16 -33.93 -23.75
CA VAL A 58 26.97 -34.10 -22.54
C VAL A 58 26.53 -35.34 -21.74
N TYR A 59 25.25 -35.73 -21.85
CA TYR A 59 24.70 -36.93 -21.19
C TYR A 59 23.90 -37.80 -22.16
N PRO A 60 24.58 -38.61 -23.01
CA PRO A 60 23.91 -39.50 -23.96
C PRO A 60 23.04 -40.57 -23.27
N ALA A 61 23.27 -40.84 -21.98
CA ALA A 61 22.47 -41.76 -21.17
C ALA A 61 21.02 -41.30 -20.89
N LEU A 62 20.69 -40.02 -21.16
CA LEU A 62 19.32 -39.51 -21.05
C LEU A 62 18.52 -39.64 -22.36
N ALA A 63 19.20 -39.92 -23.48
CA ALA A 63 18.60 -40.00 -24.80
C ALA A 63 18.19 -41.43 -25.20
N ASP A 64 18.69 -42.45 -24.50
CA ASP A 64 18.46 -43.86 -24.85
C ASP A 64 17.78 -44.63 -23.70
N GLU A 65 16.49 -44.91 -23.86
CA GLU A 65 15.68 -45.71 -22.90
C GLU A 65 16.12 -47.18 -22.83
N SER A 66 17.05 -47.64 -23.68
CA SER A 66 17.49 -49.05 -23.73
C SER A 66 18.46 -49.48 -22.61
N TYR A 67 18.90 -48.58 -21.73
CA TYR A 67 19.97 -48.85 -20.76
C TYR A 67 19.51 -49.42 -19.40
N ALA A 68 18.32 -50.02 -19.32
CA ALA A 68 17.80 -50.57 -18.06
C ALA A 68 18.29 -51.99 -17.68
N GLU A 69 19.01 -52.72 -18.54
CA GLU A 69 19.41 -54.10 -18.23
C GLU A 69 20.78 -54.49 -18.83
N ALA A 70 21.83 -54.47 -17.99
CA ALA A 70 23.04 -55.25 -18.23
C ALA A 70 23.81 -55.48 -16.92
N THR A 71 23.62 -56.66 -16.30
CA THR A 71 24.55 -57.19 -15.31
C THR A 71 25.69 -57.92 -16.05
N PRO A 72 26.98 -57.61 -15.82
CA PRO A 72 28.06 -58.32 -16.49
C PRO A 72 28.31 -59.67 -15.80
N ALA A 73 28.19 -60.77 -16.57
CA ALA A 73 28.57 -62.10 -16.13
C ALA A 73 30.10 -62.27 -16.16
N LEU A 74 30.68 -62.82 -15.08
CA LEU A 74 32.11 -63.12 -14.97
C LEU A 74 32.52 -64.28 -15.89
N ASP A 75 33.41 -63.98 -16.84
CA ASP A 75 34.10 -64.97 -17.66
C ASP A 75 35.14 -65.76 -16.84
N THR A 76 35.01 -67.09 -16.85
CA THR A 76 35.81 -68.06 -16.09
C THR A 76 36.91 -68.72 -16.93
N SER A 77 37.41 -68.03 -17.97
CA SER A 77 38.52 -68.46 -18.83
C SER A 77 39.84 -68.76 -18.08
N TRP A 78 40.05 -68.20 -16.89
CA TRP A 78 41.28 -68.34 -16.09
C TRP A 78 41.60 -69.79 -15.65
N THR A 79 40.60 -70.67 -15.59
CA THR A 79 40.81 -72.07 -15.15
C THR A 79 41.48 -72.94 -16.22
N LYS A 80 41.47 -72.51 -17.49
CA LYS A 80 42.01 -73.29 -18.62
C LYS A 80 43.51 -73.09 -18.82
N GLU A 81 44.04 -71.93 -18.44
CA GLU A 81 45.46 -71.57 -18.63
C GLU A 81 46.39 -72.18 -17.58
N ILE A 82 45.89 -72.47 -16.37
CA ILE A 82 46.70 -73.05 -15.28
C ILE A 82 47.19 -74.48 -15.61
N SER A 83 46.50 -75.20 -16.51
CA SER A 83 46.86 -76.57 -16.90
C SER A 83 48.08 -76.68 -17.81
N LYS A 84 48.61 -75.56 -18.34
CA LYS A 84 49.74 -75.52 -19.28
C LYS A 84 51.10 -75.23 -18.64
N LEU A 85 51.17 -75.13 -17.31
CA LEU A 85 52.39 -74.81 -16.57
C LEU A 85 53.34 -76.02 -16.47
N ASN A 86 54.14 -76.27 -17.52
CA ASN A 86 55.42 -76.96 -17.35
C ASN A 86 56.43 -76.55 -18.41
N GLY A 87 57.59 -76.03 -17.99
CA GLY A 87 58.76 -75.83 -18.84
C GLY A 87 59.51 -74.51 -18.65
N ASP A 88 58.82 -73.39 -18.38
CA ASP A 88 59.46 -72.06 -18.28
C ASP A 88 58.89 -71.21 -17.14
N VAL A 89 58.83 -71.83 -15.95
CA VAL A 89 58.18 -71.28 -14.75
C VAL A 89 58.82 -69.97 -14.27
N PHE A 90 60.10 -69.72 -14.56
CA PHE A 90 60.80 -68.55 -14.04
C PHE A 90 60.38 -67.25 -14.74
N SER A 91 60.22 -67.28 -16.07
CA SER A 91 59.77 -66.11 -16.85
C SER A 91 58.28 -65.81 -16.57
N GLU A 92 57.46 -66.86 -16.43
CA GLU A 92 56.03 -66.71 -16.15
C GLU A 92 55.77 -66.29 -14.69
N LEU A 93 56.57 -66.76 -13.72
CA LEU A 93 56.49 -66.30 -12.33
C LEU A 93 56.92 -64.83 -12.19
N SER A 94 57.96 -64.40 -12.92
CA SER A 94 58.37 -62.99 -13.01
C SER A 94 57.20 -62.13 -13.52
N GLY A 95 56.57 -62.55 -14.62
CA GLY A 95 55.40 -61.86 -15.16
C GLY A 95 54.20 -61.87 -14.21
N THR A 96 54.00 -62.96 -13.45
CA THR A 96 52.92 -63.06 -12.46
C THR A 96 53.16 -62.15 -11.26
N LEU A 97 54.40 -62.03 -10.77
CA LEU A 97 54.77 -61.11 -9.69
C LEU A 97 54.69 -59.65 -10.13
N GLU A 98 55.07 -59.34 -11.38
CA GLU A 98 54.91 -58.01 -11.97
C GLU A 98 53.42 -57.64 -12.13
N ASN A 99 52.60 -58.60 -12.58
CA ASN A 99 51.14 -58.44 -12.65
C ASN A 99 50.50 -58.30 -11.27
N LEU A 100 51.00 -59.00 -10.25
CA LEU A 100 50.50 -58.90 -8.88
C LEU A 100 50.85 -57.53 -8.27
N ASN A 101 52.06 -57.01 -8.51
CA ASN A 101 52.45 -55.66 -8.13
C ASN A 101 51.60 -54.58 -8.84
N SER A 102 51.33 -54.77 -10.14
CA SER A 102 50.41 -53.90 -10.91
C SER A 102 48.99 -53.93 -10.34
N ASN A 103 48.49 -55.11 -9.97
CA ASN A 103 47.16 -55.28 -9.41
C ASN A 103 47.02 -54.75 -7.98
N VAL A 104 48.08 -54.79 -7.17
CA VAL A 104 48.12 -54.12 -5.85
C VAL A 104 48.07 -52.59 -6.01
N GLY A 105 48.73 -52.03 -7.03
CA GLY A 105 48.58 -50.62 -7.38
C GLY A 105 47.14 -50.25 -7.78
N LYS A 106 46.45 -51.13 -8.50
CA LYS A 106 45.02 -50.95 -8.85
C LYS A 106 44.09 -51.07 -7.62
N LEU A 107 44.40 -51.94 -6.65
CA LEU A 107 43.68 -52.01 -5.37
C LEU A 107 43.78 -50.71 -4.57
N SER A 108 44.93 -50.02 -4.63
CA SER A 108 45.08 -48.67 -4.07
C SER A 108 44.11 -47.68 -4.74
N SER A 109 44.00 -47.71 -6.08
CA SER A 109 43.07 -46.82 -6.81
C SER A 109 41.59 -47.14 -6.57
N VAL A 110 41.24 -48.39 -6.27
CA VAL A 110 39.88 -48.77 -5.85
C VAL A 110 39.55 -48.21 -4.46
N THR A 111 40.55 -48.11 -3.58
CA THR A 111 40.39 -47.50 -2.25
C THR A 111 40.19 -45.98 -2.37
N ASP A 112 40.91 -45.32 -3.28
CA ASP A 112 40.69 -43.90 -3.61
C ASP A 112 39.30 -43.66 -4.25
N ALA A 113 38.86 -44.55 -5.15
CA ALA A 113 37.53 -44.50 -5.76
C ALA A 113 36.40 -44.77 -4.75
N ALA A 114 36.62 -45.66 -3.78
CA ALA A 114 35.69 -45.90 -2.68
C ALA A 114 35.57 -44.66 -1.76
N GLY A 115 36.68 -43.97 -1.49
CA GLY A 115 36.69 -42.69 -0.77
C GLY A 115 35.91 -41.59 -1.50
N ALA A 116 36.12 -41.46 -2.82
CA ALA A 116 35.37 -40.52 -3.65
C ALA A 116 33.86 -40.83 -3.70
N THR A 117 33.48 -42.12 -3.65
CA THR A 117 32.07 -42.55 -3.59
C THR A 117 31.42 -42.22 -2.25
N ASP A 118 32.15 -42.37 -1.14
CA ASP A 118 31.67 -41.98 0.19
C ASP A 118 31.53 -40.46 0.32
N GLU A 119 32.49 -39.70 -0.22
CA GLU A 119 32.40 -38.25 -0.30
C GLU A 119 31.21 -37.78 -1.16
N TYR A 120 30.98 -38.42 -2.30
CA TYR A 120 29.82 -38.16 -3.14
C TYR A 120 28.49 -38.45 -2.40
N ALA A 121 28.40 -39.57 -1.70
CA ALA A 121 27.23 -39.90 -0.89
C ALA A 121 26.99 -38.88 0.25
N MET A 122 28.06 -38.39 0.88
CA MET A 122 27.97 -37.30 1.86
C MET A 122 27.47 -36.00 1.22
N LYS A 123 27.98 -35.63 0.04
CA LYS A 123 27.57 -34.41 -0.67
C LYS A 123 26.12 -34.47 -1.15
N ILE A 124 25.63 -35.64 -1.58
CA ILE A 124 24.19 -35.83 -1.89
C ILE A 124 23.33 -35.66 -0.65
N ARG A 125 23.73 -36.23 0.50
CA ARG A 125 22.98 -36.03 1.76
C ARG A 125 22.99 -34.57 2.19
N GLU A 126 24.11 -33.88 2.04
CA GLU A 126 24.23 -32.44 2.29
C GLU A 126 23.33 -31.62 1.35
N ALA A 127 23.31 -31.95 0.07
CA ALA A 127 22.45 -31.32 -0.93
C ALA A 127 20.96 -31.55 -0.64
N ALA A 128 20.57 -32.76 -0.25
CA ALA A 128 19.20 -33.09 0.14
C ALA A 128 18.76 -32.25 1.36
N GLY A 129 19.63 -32.06 2.36
CA GLY A 129 19.37 -31.17 3.49
C GLY A 129 19.24 -29.69 3.10
N LYS A 130 20.04 -29.24 2.14
CA LYS A 130 19.92 -27.88 1.58
C LYS A 130 18.62 -27.69 0.81
N ILE A 131 18.14 -28.70 0.08
CA ILE A 131 16.84 -28.67 -0.61
C ILE A 131 15.68 -28.60 0.40
N ASP A 132 15.74 -29.34 1.52
CA ASP A 132 14.74 -29.21 2.60
C ASP A 132 14.69 -27.78 3.16
N THR A 133 15.88 -27.20 3.38
CA THR A 133 16.01 -25.80 3.82
C THR A 133 15.44 -24.83 2.79
N LEU A 134 15.66 -25.09 1.50
CA LEU A 134 15.15 -24.28 0.39
C LEU A 134 13.62 -24.34 0.34
N ASN A 135 13.02 -25.51 0.47
CA ASN A 135 11.57 -25.69 0.53
C ASN A 135 10.96 -24.91 1.70
N ARG A 136 11.56 -25.01 2.91
CA ARG A 136 11.12 -24.22 4.07
C ARG A 136 11.23 -22.72 3.82
N SER A 137 12.32 -22.26 3.21
CA SER A 137 12.49 -20.85 2.88
C SER A 137 11.47 -20.37 1.84
N TYR A 138 11.06 -21.25 0.92
CA TYR A 138 10.03 -20.96 -0.07
C TYR A 138 8.64 -20.85 0.57
N GLU A 139 8.30 -21.73 1.52
CA GLU A 139 7.06 -21.61 2.31
C GLU A 139 7.01 -20.26 3.07
N VAL A 140 8.10 -19.88 3.73
CA VAL A 140 8.19 -18.59 4.44
C VAL A 140 8.09 -17.41 3.47
N ALA A 141 8.68 -17.50 2.28
CA ALA A 141 8.60 -16.46 1.26
C ALA A 141 7.16 -16.29 0.73
N VAL A 142 6.45 -17.40 0.50
CA VAL A 142 5.04 -17.37 0.09
C VAL A 142 4.15 -16.78 1.18
N ASP A 143 4.36 -17.17 2.44
CA ASP A 143 3.61 -16.61 3.58
C ASP A 143 3.89 -15.11 3.75
N SER A 144 5.15 -14.70 3.62
CA SER A 144 5.56 -13.28 3.65
C SER A 144 4.95 -12.49 2.48
N MET A 145 4.87 -13.08 1.29
CA MET A 145 4.23 -12.46 0.12
C MET A 145 2.74 -12.25 0.34
N SER A 146 2.06 -13.24 0.94
CA SER A 146 0.66 -13.12 1.35
C SER A 146 0.48 -12.01 2.40
N GLY A 147 1.35 -11.97 3.40
CA GLY A 147 1.39 -10.89 4.40
C GLY A 147 1.58 -9.51 3.76
N PHE A 148 2.46 -9.40 2.77
CA PHE A 148 2.67 -8.17 2.00
C PHE A 148 1.45 -7.75 1.19
N ALA A 149 0.78 -8.69 0.52
CA ALA A 149 -0.43 -8.42 -0.24
C ALA A 149 -1.56 -7.89 0.66
N ASN A 150 -1.75 -8.51 1.83
CA ASN A 150 -2.72 -8.04 2.83
C ASN A 150 -2.35 -6.65 3.35
N ALA A 151 -1.09 -6.42 3.71
CA ALA A 151 -0.62 -5.12 4.18
C ALA A 151 -0.78 -4.02 3.11
N ALA A 152 -0.57 -4.35 1.83
CA ALA A 152 -0.80 -3.43 0.72
C ALA A 152 -2.29 -3.08 0.57
N SER A 153 -3.17 -4.07 0.71
CA SER A 153 -4.62 -3.86 0.73
C SER A 153 -5.05 -2.97 1.91
N ASP A 154 -4.54 -3.24 3.11
CA ASP A 154 -4.82 -2.44 4.30
C ASP A 154 -4.30 -1.00 4.16
N ALA A 155 -3.13 -0.82 3.55
CA ALA A 155 -2.57 0.51 3.26
C ALA A 155 -3.44 1.30 2.27
N GLN A 156 -4.04 0.63 1.27
CA GLN A 156 -4.98 1.25 0.35
C GLN A 156 -6.26 1.68 1.08
N ALA A 157 -6.84 0.79 1.89
CA ALA A 157 -8.02 1.12 2.70
C ALA A 157 -7.75 2.28 3.67
N TYR A 158 -6.57 2.30 4.30
CA TYR A 158 -6.13 3.40 5.15
C TYR A 158 -6.00 4.71 4.37
N HIS A 159 -5.44 4.68 3.16
CA HIS A 159 -5.34 5.85 2.30
C HIS A 159 -6.73 6.44 1.98
N GLU A 160 -7.71 5.58 1.64
CA GLU A 160 -9.09 6.00 1.40
C GLU A 160 -9.72 6.63 2.65
N GLN A 161 -9.50 6.03 3.84
CA GLN A 161 -9.99 6.60 5.11
C GLN A 161 -9.36 7.98 5.39
N VAL A 162 -8.05 8.13 5.18
CA VAL A 162 -7.37 9.42 5.38
C VAL A 162 -7.91 10.47 4.41
N GLN A 163 -8.13 10.13 3.14
CA GLN A 163 -8.76 11.03 2.19
C GLN A 163 -10.16 11.45 2.64
N GLN A 164 -10.96 10.52 3.17
CA GLN A 164 -12.29 10.84 3.71
C GLN A 164 -12.20 11.76 4.93
N ILE A 165 -11.25 11.53 5.84
CA ILE A 165 -10.98 12.42 6.98
C ILE A 165 -10.60 13.82 6.50
N THR A 166 -9.71 13.93 5.50
CA THR A 166 -9.33 15.22 4.91
C THR A 166 -10.53 15.95 4.29
N LYS A 167 -11.39 15.24 3.54
CA LYS A 167 -12.64 15.81 3.00
C LYS A 167 -13.55 16.30 4.12
N ASN A 168 -13.74 15.50 5.17
CA ASN A 168 -14.58 15.85 6.31
C ASN A 168 -14.02 17.07 7.07
N LEU A 169 -12.71 17.14 7.28
CA LEU A 169 -12.06 18.31 7.90
C LEU A 169 -12.20 19.57 7.04
N SER A 170 -12.07 19.45 5.71
CA SER A 170 -12.31 20.57 4.79
C SER A 170 -13.76 21.06 4.86
N ALA A 171 -14.71 20.13 4.88
CA ALA A 171 -16.12 20.45 5.04
C ALA A 171 -16.40 21.11 6.40
N LEU A 172 -15.78 20.61 7.47
CA LEU A 172 -15.92 21.16 8.82
C LEU A 172 -15.34 22.58 8.92
N ASN A 173 -14.19 22.84 8.31
CA ASN A 173 -13.65 24.20 8.21
C ASN A 173 -14.59 25.15 7.45
N SER A 174 -15.23 24.66 6.38
CA SER A 174 -16.21 25.44 5.62
C SER A 174 -17.46 25.74 6.46
N ILE A 175 -17.93 24.78 7.25
CA ILE A 175 -19.05 24.98 8.20
C ILE A 175 -18.66 25.99 9.27
N TYR A 176 -17.44 25.95 9.79
CA TYR A 176 -16.96 26.92 10.78
C TYR A 176 -16.94 28.34 10.23
N GLU A 177 -16.50 28.52 8.98
CA GLU A 177 -16.56 29.81 8.29
C GLU A 177 -18.01 30.29 8.09
N LEU A 178 -18.91 29.38 7.71
CA LEU A 178 -20.35 29.65 7.62
C LEU A 178 -20.96 30.03 8.97
N GLU A 179 -20.65 29.33 10.06
CA GLU A 179 -21.13 29.66 11.40
C GLU A 179 -20.64 31.04 11.85
N LEU A 180 -19.36 31.38 11.59
CA LEU A 180 -18.85 32.70 11.88
C LEU A 180 -19.56 33.79 11.07
N GLN A 181 -19.88 33.52 9.79
CA GLN A 181 -20.64 34.43 8.96
C GLN A 181 -22.10 34.58 9.43
N ASP A 182 -22.73 33.48 9.82
CA ASP A 182 -24.10 33.48 10.32
C ASP A 182 -24.19 34.19 11.67
N ALA A 183 -23.22 33.95 12.57
CA ALA A 183 -23.09 34.70 13.83
C ALA A 183 -22.93 36.21 13.60
N LYS A 184 -22.13 36.63 12.61
CA LYS A 184 -22.03 38.05 12.22
C LYS A 184 -23.38 38.59 11.72
N THR A 185 -24.08 37.82 10.91
CA THR A 185 -25.40 38.19 10.38
C THR A 185 -26.42 38.30 11.52
N HIS A 186 -26.42 37.35 12.45
CA HIS A 186 -27.25 37.35 13.63
C HIS A 186 -26.96 38.55 14.54
N LEU A 187 -25.69 38.91 14.78
CA LEU A 187 -25.33 40.12 15.51
C LEU A 187 -25.81 41.40 14.82
N LYS A 188 -25.75 41.45 13.48
CA LYS A 188 -26.27 42.59 12.72
C LYS A 188 -27.80 42.70 12.89
N SER A 189 -28.52 41.59 12.76
CA SER A 189 -29.96 41.54 12.99
C SER A 189 -30.33 41.91 14.42
N LEU A 190 -29.55 41.49 15.41
CA LEU A 190 -29.72 41.86 16.83
C LEU A 190 -29.56 43.36 17.05
N ASN A 191 -28.50 43.97 16.50
CA ASN A 191 -28.30 45.42 16.59
C ASN A 191 -29.45 46.18 15.92
N GLN A 192 -29.92 45.71 14.77
CA GLN A 192 -31.05 46.33 14.07
C GLN A 192 -32.35 46.19 14.86
N PHE A 193 -32.60 45.03 15.45
CA PHE A 193 -33.72 44.78 16.36
C PHE A 193 -33.68 45.69 17.59
N TYR A 194 -32.51 45.86 18.23
CA TYR A 194 -32.35 46.80 19.33
C TYR A 194 -32.68 48.24 18.93
N GLY A 195 -32.27 48.67 17.72
CA GLY A 195 -32.63 49.97 17.16
C GLY A 195 -34.14 50.13 17.01
N SER A 196 -34.80 49.20 16.33
CA SER A 196 -36.26 49.23 16.13
C SER A 196 -37.04 49.12 17.44
N MET A 197 -36.56 48.32 18.40
CA MET A 197 -37.15 48.23 19.73
C MET A 197 -37.06 49.57 20.47
N THR A 198 -35.91 50.24 20.40
CA THR A 198 -35.71 51.56 21.02
C THR A 198 -36.64 52.60 20.41
N GLU A 199 -36.80 52.57 19.08
CA GLU A 199 -37.68 53.48 18.34
C GLU A 199 -39.18 53.21 18.64
N ALA A 200 -39.57 51.93 18.74
CA ALA A 200 -40.90 51.53 19.17
C ALA A 200 -41.19 51.96 20.62
N MET A 201 -40.22 51.79 21.52
CA MET A 201 -40.34 52.22 22.92
C MET A 201 -40.48 53.76 23.03
N ALA A 202 -39.74 54.52 22.23
CA ALA A 202 -39.88 55.97 22.16
C ALA A 202 -41.27 56.39 21.65
N SER A 203 -41.73 55.77 20.57
CA SER A 203 -43.07 56.02 20.00
C SER A 203 -44.18 55.65 21.00
N MET A 204 -44.00 54.57 21.77
CA MET A 204 -44.96 54.15 22.79
C MET A 204 -44.99 55.12 23.97
N ALA A 205 -43.85 55.67 24.37
CA ALA A 205 -43.79 56.70 25.40
C ALA A 205 -44.50 58.00 24.95
N GLU A 206 -44.33 58.39 23.69
CA GLU A 206 -45.00 59.56 23.13
C GLU A 206 -46.50 59.34 23.00
N ALA A 207 -46.95 58.20 22.47
CA ALA A 207 -48.38 57.84 22.45
C ALA A 207 -49.00 57.79 23.86
N SER A 208 -48.25 57.34 24.87
CA SER A 208 -48.69 57.38 26.27
C SER A 208 -48.85 58.82 26.78
N LYS A 209 -48.02 59.75 26.31
CA LYS A 209 -48.12 61.17 26.66
C LYS A 209 -49.34 61.80 25.98
N ASP A 210 -49.53 61.57 24.69
CA ASP A 210 -50.68 62.07 23.94
C ASP A 210 -52.00 61.55 24.53
N ALA A 211 -52.04 60.29 24.96
CA ALA A 211 -53.19 59.71 25.64
C ALA A 211 -53.51 60.42 26.97
N GLN A 212 -52.49 60.85 27.72
CA GLN A 212 -52.68 61.64 28.93
C GLN A 212 -53.20 63.05 28.62
N GLU A 213 -52.65 63.73 27.61
CA GLU A 213 -53.12 65.06 27.19
C GLU A 213 -54.55 65.00 26.68
N TYR A 214 -54.90 64.00 25.86
CA TYR A 214 -56.27 63.75 25.41
C TYR A 214 -57.22 63.52 26.59
N LYS A 215 -56.82 62.73 27.58
CA LYS A 215 -57.62 62.51 28.80
C LYS A 215 -57.88 63.83 29.55
N GLN A 216 -56.88 64.70 29.65
CA GLN A 216 -57.02 66.02 30.27
C GLN A 216 -57.97 66.92 29.47
N GLY A 217 -57.77 67.02 28.15
CA GLY A 217 -58.63 67.80 27.26
C GLY A 217 -60.10 67.32 27.31
N MET A 218 -60.32 66.01 27.37
CA MET A 218 -61.67 65.45 27.49
C MET A 218 -62.30 65.76 28.85
N ALA A 219 -61.51 65.72 29.93
CA ALA A 219 -61.99 66.11 31.26
C ALA A 219 -62.40 67.60 31.29
N GLU A 220 -61.63 68.47 30.63
CA GLU A 220 -61.92 69.89 30.54
C GLU A 220 -63.13 70.19 29.64
N LEU A 221 -63.25 69.52 28.50
CA LEU A 221 -64.43 69.57 27.63
C LEU A 221 -65.70 69.17 28.40
N ASN A 222 -65.64 68.06 29.16
CA ASN A 222 -66.77 67.63 29.99
C ASN A 222 -67.14 68.68 31.04
N LYS A 223 -66.14 69.33 31.66
CA LYS A 223 -66.34 70.44 32.59
C LYS A 223 -67.03 71.64 31.91
N ASN A 224 -66.62 71.96 30.69
CA ASN A 224 -67.23 73.04 29.91
C ASN A 224 -68.66 72.71 29.48
N LEU A 225 -68.93 71.48 29.05
CA LEU A 225 -70.29 71.00 28.75
C LEU A 225 -71.20 71.05 29.99
N GLN A 226 -70.69 70.70 31.17
CA GLN A 226 -71.44 70.84 32.42
C GLN A 226 -71.78 72.30 32.72
N ARG A 227 -70.81 73.23 32.60
CA ARG A 227 -71.06 74.66 32.77
C ARG A 227 -72.09 75.18 31.77
N LEU A 228 -71.99 74.76 30.52
CA LEU A 228 -72.91 75.14 29.45
C LEU A 228 -74.33 74.67 29.77
N ASN A 229 -74.51 73.41 30.14
CA ASN A 229 -75.79 72.85 30.59
C ASN A 229 -76.34 73.57 31.82
N GLN A 230 -75.47 74.00 32.74
CA GLN A 230 -75.87 74.75 33.93
C GLN A 230 -76.36 76.16 33.57
N VAL A 231 -75.69 76.85 32.63
CA VAL A 231 -76.16 78.14 32.09
C VAL A 231 -77.48 77.98 31.34
N TYR A 232 -77.61 76.98 30.47
CA TYR A 232 -78.86 76.68 29.78
C TYR A 232 -79.98 76.34 30.77
N GLY A 233 -79.70 75.55 31.82
CA GLY A 233 -80.65 75.24 32.87
C GLY A 233 -81.09 76.49 33.65
N ASN A 234 -80.15 77.37 34.00
CA ASN A 234 -80.45 78.65 34.66
C ASN A 234 -81.27 79.57 33.75
N MET A 235 -80.98 79.60 32.44
CA MET A 235 -81.72 80.39 31.46
C MET A 235 -83.14 79.83 31.24
N LEU A 236 -83.30 78.51 31.20
CA LEU A 236 -84.59 77.82 31.14
C LEU A 236 -85.41 78.07 32.41
N SER A 237 -84.79 77.99 33.59
CA SER A 237 -85.43 78.32 34.88
C SER A 237 -85.81 79.80 34.97
N ALA A 238 -85.00 80.71 34.42
CA ALA A 238 -85.31 82.13 34.36
C ALA A 238 -86.46 82.43 33.38
N MET A 239 -86.52 81.75 32.23
CA MET A 239 -87.65 81.86 31.29
C MET A 239 -88.94 81.22 31.84
N ALA A 240 -88.84 80.08 32.53
CA ALA A 240 -89.98 79.42 33.16
C ALA A 240 -90.47 80.14 34.44
N GLY A 241 -89.56 80.76 35.18
CA GLY A 241 -89.84 81.57 36.37
C GLY A 241 -90.34 82.98 36.07
N GLY A 242 -90.02 83.53 34.89
CA GLY A 242 -90.55 84.80 34.40
C GLY A 242 -91.96 84.71 33.79
N ALA A 243 -92.55 83.51 33.74
CA ALA A 243 -93.91 83.26 33.25
C ALA A 243 -94.97 83.14 34.38
N ARG A 244 -94.70 83.73 35.55
CA ARG A 244 -95.65 83.85 36.66
C ARG A 244 -95.80 85.28 37.13
#